data_AF-A0A9X3EC91-F1
#
_entry.id   AF-A0A9X3EC91-F1
#
_cell.length_a   1.000
_cell.length_b   1.000
_cell.length_c   1.000
_cell.angle_alpha   90.00
_cell.angle_beta   90.00
_cell.angle_gamma   90.00
#
_symmetry.space_group_name_H-M   'P 1'
#
loop_
_entity.id
_entity.type
_entity.pdbx_description
1 polymer ?
#
loop_
_entity_poly.entity_id
_entity_poly.type
_entity_poly.pdbx_seq_one_letter_code
_entity_poly.pdbx_strand_id
1 'polypeptide(L)'
;MNLIMLTVSVPPSRADLFTDWLLGQGWPGFTSWQGWGHSDRTDHLSLDEQIQGKQKRTLISLHMPKNHGEQLIAQMHQEFAGQDIHYWETAVLSAGSLNKNPDNKSH
;
A
#
# COMPACT_ATOMS: atom_id res chain seq x y z
N MET A 1 8.00 17.03 -11.61
CA MET A 1 7.55 15.64 -11.39
C MET A 1 6.68 15.65 -10.14
N ASN A 2 5.43 15.22 -10.24
CA ASN A 2 4.55 15.14 -9.06
C ASN A 2 4.81 13.80 -8.36
N LEU A 3 5.31 13.87 -7.13
CA LEU A 3 5.52 12.71 -6.28
C LEU A 3 4.27 12.47 -5.43
N ILE A 4 3.89 11.22 -5.27
CA ILE A 4 2.79 10.80 -4.43
C ILE A 4 3.27 9.74 -3.45
N MET A 5 2.53 9.58 -2.35
CA MET A 5 2.54 8.40 -1.50
C MET A 5 1.29 7.61 -1.86
N LEU A 6 1.47 6.38 -2.34
CA LEU A 6 0.38 5.42 -2.45
C LEU A 6 0.32 4.65 -1.13
N THR A 7 -0.84 4.66 -0.47
CA THR A 7 -1.11 3.78 0.66
C THR A 7 -2.19 2.79 0.28
N VAL A 8 -1.94 1.53 0.58
CA VAL A 8 -2.84 0.41 0.32
C VAL A 8 -3.21 -0.24 1.65
N SER A 9 -4.51 -0.39 1.90
CA SER A 9 -5.08 -1.10 3.03
C SER A 9 -5.52 -2.48 2.59
N VAL A 10 -4.91 -3.50 3.17
CA VAL A 10 -5.09 -4.91 2.79
C VAL A 10 -5.67 -5.69 3.98
N PRO A 11 -6.69 -6.55 3.79
CA PRO A 11 -7.20 -7.41 4.85
C PRO A 11 -6.13 -8.45 5.24
N PRO A 12 -6.16 -8.98 6.48
CA PRO A 12 -5.12 -9.88 6.97
C PRO A 12 -4.96 -11.14 6.11
N SER A 13 -6.07 -11.65 5.56
CA SER A 13 -6.10 -12.83 4.68
C SER A 13 -5.39 -12.64 3.34
N ARG A 14 -5.09 -11.39 2.94
CA ARG A 14 -4.44 -11.06 1.66
C ARG A 14 -3.09 -10.36 1.83
N ALA A 15 -2.69 -10.03 3.06
CA ALA A 15 -1.52 -9.22 3.33
C ALA A 15 -0.22 -9.84 2.79
N ASP A 16 0.00 -11.14 3.01
CA ASP A 16 1.22 -11.83 2.56
C ASP A 16 1.26 -11.92 1.04
N LEU A 17 0.16 -12.36 0.40
CA LEU A 17 0.05 -12.44 -1.05
C LEU A 17 0.28 -11.08 -1.72
N PHE A 18 -0.30 -10.01 -1.18
CA PHE A 18 -0.12 -8.66 -1.72
C PHE A 18 1.32 -8.18 -1.54
N THR A 19 1.94 -8.48 -0.40
CA THR A 19 3.34 -8.15 -0.12
C THR A 19 4.28 -8.83 -1.11
N ASP A 20 4.09 -10.13 -1.34
CA ASP A 20 4.88 -10.91 -2.31
C ASP A 20 4.69 -10.39 -3.74
N TRP A 21 3.44 -10.11 -4.13
CA TRP A 21 3.16 -9.52 -5.43
C TRP A 21 3.82 -8.15 -5.61
N LEU A 22 3.81 -7.30 -4.58
CA LEU A 22 4.41 -5.97 -4.63
C LEU A 22 5.94 -6.03 -4.69
N LEU A 23 6.57 -6.98 -3.99
CA LEU A 23 8.00 -7.26 -4.09
C LEU A 23 8.39 -7.68 -5.52
N GLY A 24 7.52 -8.43 -6.21
CA GLY A 24 7.70 -8.84 -7.60
C GLY A 24 7.69 -7.69 -8.63
N GLN A 25 7.21 -6.49 -8.26
CA GLN A 25 7.10 -5.35 -9.19
C GLN A 25 8.42 -4.59 -9.39
N GLY A 26 9.48 -4.88 -8.61
CA GLY A 26 10.79 -4.24 -8.76
C GLY A 26 10.90 -2.82 -8.19
N TRP A 27 10.00 -2.41 -7.29
CA TRP A 27 10.09 -1.13 -6.60
C TRP A 27 11.26 -1.10 -5.60
N PRO A 28 11.87 0.08 -5.35
CA PRO A 28 13.03 0.22 -4.45
C PRO A 28 12.72 -0.11 -2.98
N GLY A 29 11.44 -0.17 -2.60
CA GLY A 29 10.99 -0.60 -1.28
C GLY A 29 9.63 0.00 -0.90
N PHE A 30 9.01 -0.57 0.12
CA PHE A 30 7.79 -0.08 0.74
C PHE A 30 7.88 -0.29 2.26
N THR A 31 7.03 0.41 3.00
CA THR A 31 6.91 0.26 4.45
C THR A 31 5.51 -0.24 4.78
N SER A 32 5.40 -1.15 5.74
CA SER A 32 4.12 -1.64 6.21
C SER A 32 3.93 -1.42 7.71
N TRP A 33 2.67 -1.32 8.14
CA TRP A 33 2.28 -1.25 9.53
C TRP A 33 0.88 -1.81 9.74
N GLN A 34 0.56 -2.15 10.99
CA GLN A 34 -0.76 -2.65 11.37
C GLN A 34 -1.69 -1.49 11.73
N GLY A 35 -2.93 -1.57 11.27
CA GLY A 35 -4.00 -0.62 11.55
C GLY A 35 -5.34 -1.30 11.77
N TRP A 36 -6.36 -0.48 12.01
CA TRP A 36 -7.75 -0.92 12.10
C TRP A 36 -8.56 -0.23 11.02
N GLY A 37 -9.25 -1.03 10.21
CA GLY A 37 -10.27 -0.55 9.28
C GLY A 37 -11.64 -0.58 9.95
N HIS A 38 -12.43 0.45 9.70
CA HIS A 38 -13.82 0.55 10.13
C HIS A 38 -14.68 0.74 8.88
N SER A 39 -15.73 -0.06 8.73
CA SER A 39 -16.61 -0.02 7.57
C SER A 39 -18.04 -0.37 7.99
N ASP A 40 -19.01 0.33 7.39
CA ASP A 40 -20.43 0.05 7.56
C ASP A 40 -20.90 -1.06 6.59
N ARG A 41 -20.04 -1.52 5.67
CA ARG A 41 -20.31 -2.62 4.73
C ARG A 41 -20.00 -3.95 5.42
N THR A 42 -21.04 -4.67 5.81
CA THR A 42 -20.96 -5.91 6.59
C THR A 42 -20.89 -7.17 5.72
N ASP A 43 -21.07 -7.01 4.41
CA ASP A 43 -21.28 -8.06 3.40
C ASP A 43 -20.08 -9.02 3.26
N HIS A 44 -18.89 -8.60 3.72
CA HIS A 44 -17.63 -9.35 3.63
C HIS A 44 -16.96 -9.64 4.98
N LEU A 45 -17.63 -9.30 6.09
CA LEU A 45 -17.10 -9.49 7.44
C LEU A 45 -17.53 -10.83 8.03
N SER A 46 -16.63 -11.49 8.76
CA SER A 46 -17.01 -12.61 9.62
C SER A 46 -17.94 -12.13 10.75
N LEU A 47 -18.70 -13.04 11.37
CA LEU A 47 -19.68 -12.70 12.42
C LEU A 47 -19.03 -11.93 13.58
N ASP A 48 -17.82 -12.30 13.97
CA ASP A 48 -17.06 -11.64 15.04
C ASP A 48 -16.62 -10.21 14.66
N GLU A 49 -16.34 -9.96 13.38
CA GLU A 49 -15.95 -8.65 12.86
C GLU A 49 -17.15 -7.71 12.70
N GLN A 50 -18.32 -8.24 12.34
CA GLN A 50 -19.59 -7.50 12.37
C GLN A 50 -19.95 -7.05 13.78
N ILE A 51 -19.65 -7.89 14.80
CA ILE A 51 -19.91 -7.56 16.21
C ILE A 51 -18.94 -6.48 16.73
N GLN A 52 -17.68 -6.46 16.28
CA GLN A 52 -16.69 -5.47 16.74
C GLN A 52 -16.63 -4.17 15.92
N GLY A 53 -17.23 -4.13 14.72
CA GLY A 53 -17.25 -2.94 13.86
C GLY A 53 -15.85 -2.47 13.39
N LYS A 54 -14.86 -3.37 13.43
CA LYS A 54 -13.48 -3.10 13.02
C LYS A 54 -12.76 -4.37 12.62
N GLN A 55 -11.84 -4.25 11.67
CA GLN A 55 -11.00 -5.34 11.23
C GLN A 55 -9.52 -4.91 11.24
N LYS A 56 -8.62 -5.82 11.63
CA LYS A 56 -7.19 -5.57 11.48
C LYS A 56 -6.86 -5.37 10.00
N ARG A 57 -5.95 -4.45 9.70
CA ARG A 57 -5.52 -4.14 8.33
C ARG A 57 -4.01 -4.05 8.31
N THR A 58 -3.40 -4.60 7.27
CA THR A 58 -2.01 -4.28 6.95
C THR A 58 -2.03 -3.08 6.00
N LEU A 59 -1.50 -1.95 6.45
CA LEU A 59 -1.29 -0.78 5.60
C LEU A 59 0.11 -0.85 5.00
N ILE A 60 0.21 -0.68 3.69
CA ILE A 60 1.47 -0.71 2.94
C ILE A 60 1.58 0.62 2.21
N SER A 61 2.73 1.29 2.33
CA SER A 61 2.98 2.56 1.63
C SER A 61 4.33 2.63 0.97
N LEU A 62 4.32 3.33 -0.16
CA LEU A 62 5.49 3.63 -0.96
C LEU A 62 5.25 4.94 -1.70
N HIS A 63 6.30 5.72 -1.86
CA HIS A 63 6.25 6.95 -2.64
C HIS A 63 6.86 6.74 -4.02
N MET A 64 6.26 7.34 -5.04
CA MET A 64 6.69 7.21 -6.43
C MET A 64 6.19 8.38 -7.28
N PRO A 65 6.75 8.57 -8.50
CA PRO A 65 6.20 9.53 -9.44
C PRO A 65 4.75 9.14 -9.81
N LYS A 66 3.86 10.13 -9.94
CA LYS A 66 2.41 9.90 -10.13
C LYS A 66 2.06 8.91 -11.26
N ASN A 67 2.75 9.00 -12.40
CA ASN A 67 2.53 8.11 -13.54
C ASN A 67 2.79 6.63 -13.22
N HIS A 68 3.78 6.35 -12.37
CA HIS A 68 4.06 5.00 -11.88
C HIS A 68 2.97 4.52 -10.91
N GLY A 69 2.45 5.44 -10.08
CA GLY A 69 1.30 5.16 -9.21
C GLY A 69 0.06 4.76 -10.00
N GLU A 70 -0.26 5.51 -11.05
CA GLU A 70 -1.37 5.20 -11.95
C GLU A 70 -1.23 3.81 -12.60
N GLN A 71 -0.02 3.45 -13.03
CA GLN A 71 0.28 2.12 -13.57
C GLN A 71 0.11 1.01 -12.53
N LEU A 72 0.64 1.22 -11.32
CA LEU A 72 0.55 0.25 -10.23
C LEU A 72 -0.91 0.03 -9.81
N ILE A 73 -1.70 1.10 -9.71
CA ILE A 73 -3.15 1.03 -9.41
C ILE A 73 -3.88 0.24 -10.50
N ALA A 74 -3.56 0.46 -11.78
CA ALA A 74 -4.16 -0.30 -12.88
C ALA A 74 -3.84 -1.80 -12.79
N GLN A 75 -2.60 -2.16 -12.45
CA GLN A 75 -2.21 -3.55 -12.22
C GLN A 75 -2.90 -4.15 -10.97
N MET A 76 -3.01 -3.38 -9.88
CA MET A 76 -3.75 -3.81 -8.69
C MET A 76 -5.22 -4.11 -9.01
N HIS A 77 -5.86 -3.31 -9.87
CA HIS A 77 -7.22 -3.57 -10.31
C HIS A 77 -7.35 -4.86 -11.11
N GLN A 78 -6.35 -5.21 -11.93
CA GLN A 78 -6.36 -6.47 -12.67
C GLN A 78 -6.24 -7.68 -11.73
N GLU A 79 -5.32 -7.61 -10.75
CA GLU A 79 -4.98 -8.80 -9.96
C GLU A 79 -5.80 -8.95 -8.67
N PHE A 80 -6.30 -7.84 -8.11
CA PHE A 80 -6.94 -7.82 -6.79
C PHE A 80 -8.38 -7.28 -6.78
N ALA A 81 -9.04 -7.18 -7.94
CA ALA A 81 -10.45 -6.80 -8.00
C ALA A 81 -11.32 -7.66 -7.05
N GLY A 82 -12.14 -7.00 -6.23
CA GLY A 82 -13.07 -7.66 -5.31
C GLY A 82 -12.42 -8.28 -4.06
N GLN A 83 -11.12 -8.07 -3.81
CA GLN A 83 -10.42 -8.68 -2.67
C GLN A 83 -10.39 -7.80 -1.40
N ASP A 84 -11.32 -6.86 -1.27
CA ASP A 84 -11.43 -5.93 -0.13
C ASP A 84 -10.15 -5.11 0.14
N ILE A 85 -9.45 -4.75 -0.94
CA ILE A 85 -8.28 -3.89 -0.92
C ILE A 85 -8.70 -2.46 -1.24
N HIS A 86 -8.30 -1.53 -0.39
CA HIS A 86 -8.52 -0.10 -0.58
C HIS A 86 -7.20 0.62 -0.77
N TYR A 87 -7.18 1.69 -1.57
CA TYR A 87 -6.01 2.53 -1.75
C TYR A 87 -6.38 4.01 -1.73
N TRP A 88 -5.40 4.85 -1.44
CA TRP A 88 -5.48 6.29 -1.63
C TRP A 88 -4.10 6.87 -1.93
N GLU A 89 -4.11 8.02 -2.58
CA GLU A 89 -2.90 8.77 -2.91
C GLU A 89 -2.83 10.04 -2.06
N THR A 90 -1.65 10.36 -1.55
CA THR A 90 -1.36 11.64 -0.89
C THR A 90 -0.23 12.35 -1.63
N ALA A 91 -0.36 13.66 -1.86
CA ALA A 91 0.71 14.46 -2.46
C ALA A 91 1.95 14.48 -1.55
N VAL A 92 3.14 14.25 -2.12
CA VAL A 92 4.41 14.32 -1.39
C VAL A 92 5.18 15.53 -1.88
N LEU A 93 5.45 16.46 -0.96
CA LEU A 93 6.20 17.68 -1.26
C LEU A 93 7.69 17.42 -1.50
N SER A 94 8.27 16.45 -0.78
CA SER A 94 9.67 16.05 -0.91
C SER A 94 9.89 14.65 -0.33
N ALA A 95 10.85 13.91 -0.90
CA ALA A 95 11.34 12.64 -0.39
C ALA A 95 12.85 12.52 -0.63
N GLY A 96 13.55 11.79 0.23
CA GLY A 96 15.00 11.63 0.14
C GLY A 96 15.50 10.49 1.03
N SER A 97 16.79 10.20 0.93
CA SER A 97 17.47 9.21 1.77
C SER A 97 18.65 9.87 2.46
N LEU A 98 18.76 9.67 3.78
CA LEU A 98 19.91 10.11 4.56
C LEU A 98 21.12 9.17 4.43
N ASN A 99 20.93 8.00 3.81
CA ASN A 99 22.01 7.02 3.63
C ASN A 99 22.95 7.39 2.46
N LYS A 100 22.59 8.37 1.64
CA LYS A 100 23.49 8.92 0.62
C LYS A 100 24.45 9.89 1.29
N ASN A 101 25.65 9.40 1.63
CA ASN A 101 26.75 10.28 1.99
C ASN A 101 27.14 11.12 0.75
N PRO A 102 27.10 12.47 0.80
CA PRO A 102 27.47 13.32 -0.33
C PRO A 102 28.90 13.09 -0.85
N ASP A 103 29.77 12.45 -0.07
CA ASP A 103 31.17 12.20 -0.42
C ASP A 103 31.42 10.86 -1.13
N ASN A 104 30.43 9.99 -1.26
CA ASN A 104 30.63 8.70 -1.93
C ASN A 104 30.47 8.86 -3.45
N LYS A 105 31.52 9.34 -4.11
CA LYS A 105 31.67 9.19 -5.57
C LYS A 105 31.64 7.70 -5.89
N SER A 106 30.59 7.26 -6.58
CA SER A 106 30.48 5.91 -7.10
C SER A 106 31.70 5.60 -7.97
N HIS A 107 32.51 4.65 -7.54
CA HIS A 107 33.45 3.92 -8.40
C HIS A 107 32.71 2.76 -9.08
#